data_AF-A0A1C5NQ47-F1
#
_entry.id   AF-A0A1C5NQ47-F1
#
_cell.length_a   1.000
_cell.length_b   1.000
_cell.length_c   1.000
_cell.angle_alpha   90.00
_cell.angle_beta   90.00
_cell.angle_gamma   90.00
#
_symmetry.space_group_name_H-M   'P 1'
#
loop_
_entity.id
_entity.type
_entity.pdbx_description
1 polymer ?
#
loop_
_entity_poly.entity_id
_entity_poly.type
_entity_poly.pdbx_seq_one_letter_code
_entity_poly.pdbx_strand_id
1 'polypeptide(L)'
;MALVAPVENGKIVETASHTSVSKAAKSSSGMDKEAFLQLLVAQMKYQDPLEPTSNTEYIAQYAQFSQVEQMQNMSNSMDLQRASSLVGKEVYIKTTTSSGDTKLVQGKVDYVSYENNKAYLYINEKKYSIDDLDSVVDTDYLNAYNKAYNFTVKLNKLPNVNGIDSSDGKTIDDLEKEYNDMTDYEKSFLAKDTVNSLNKYIERLKEIRKAAEEAEEKKDTESKDESEETDSTESV
;
A
#
# COMPACT_ATOMS: atom_id res chain seq x y z
N MET A 1 -37.25 21.51 29.79
CA MET A 1 -36.69 22.19 30.98
C MET A 1 -35.24 21.77 31.12
N ALA A 2 -34.29 22.71 31.09
CA ALA A 2 -32.88 22.40 31.29
C ALA A 2 -32.63 22.10 32.78
N LEU A 3 -32.01 20.95 33.07
CA LEU A 3 -31.59 20.58 34.42
C LEU A 3 -30.39 21.45 34.80
N VAL A 4 -30.66 22.59 35.45
CA VAL A 4 -29.62 23.44 36.02
C VAL A 4 -29.20 22.82 37.35
N ALA A 5 -27.96 22.31 37.42
CA ALA A 5 -27.41 21.78 38.66
C ALA A 5 -27.27 22.91 39.70
N PRO A 6 -27.75 22.74 40.95
CA PRO A 6 -27.56 23.74 41.99
C PRO A 6 -26.08 23.86 42.36
N VAL A 7 -25.57 25.08 42.39
CA VAL A 7 -24.21 25.41 42.85
C VAL A 7 -24.32 25.94 44.28
N GLU A 8 -23.75 25.23 45.25
CA GLU A 8 -23.54 25.74 46.61
C GLU A 8 -22.03 25.96 46.82
N ASN A 9 -21.65 27.16 47.29
CA ASN A 9 -20.28 27.51 47.68
C ASN A 9 -19.20 27.24 46.61
N GLY A 10 -19.51 27.47 45.33
CA GLY A 10 -18.54 27.36 44.24
C GLY A 10 -18.14 25.91 43.88
N LYS A 11 -18.84 24.91 44.42
CA LYS A 11 -18.72 23.51 44.00
C LYS A 11 -20.07 23.02 43.45
N ILE A 12 -20.00 22.32 42.31
CA ILE A 12 -21.12 21.56 41.76
C ILE A 12 -21.51 20.47 42.76
N VAL A 13 -22.76 20.51 43.24
CA VAL A 13 -23.29 19.49 44.14
C VAL A 13 -23.84 18.35 43.27
N GLU A 14 -23.19 17.20 43.29
CA GLU A 14 -23.64 16.03 42.53
C GLU A 14 -24.92 15.45 43.18
N THR A 15 -26.06 15.63 42.52
CA THR A 15 -27.32 14.99 42.92
C THR A 15 -27.22 13.47 42.70
N ALA A 16 -27.91 12.65 43.51
CA ALA A 16 -27.94 11.19 43.39
C ALA A 16 -28.20 10.65 41.97
N SER A 17 -28.93 11.41 41.14
CA SER A 17 -29.15 11.10 39.72
C SER A 17 -27.86 11.10 38.88
N HIS A 18 -26.86 11.93 39.19
CA HIS A 18 -25.57 11.98 38.49
C HIS A 18 -24.69 10.76 38.82
N THR A 19 -24.74 10.28 40.07
CA THR A 19 -23.99 9.10 40.52
C THR A 19 -24.48 7.83 39.82
N SER A 20 -25.80 7.68 39.61
CA SER A 20 -26.38 6.55 38.88
C SER A 20 -25.98 6.52 37.40
N VAL A 21 -25.87 7.68 36.75
CA VAL A 21 -25.45 7.79 35.33
C VAL A 21 -23.97 7.44 35.15
N SER A 22 -23.11 7.84 36.10
CA SER A 22 -21.67 7.49 36.07
C SER A 22 -21.39 6.00 36.31
N LYS A 23 -22.28 5.31 37.03
CA LYS A 23 -22.15 3.87 37.34
C LYS A 23 -22.68 2.98 36.20
N ALA A 24 -23.68 3.45 35.46
CA ALA A 24 -24.21 2.77 34.26
C ALA A 24 -23.22 2.82 33.07
N ALA A 25 -22.40 3.87 32.96
CA ALA A 25 -21.41 4.01 31.88
C ALA A 25 -20.21 3.03 31.97
N LYS A 26 -20.12 2.18 33.01
CA LYS A 26 -18.92 1.38 33.31
C LYS A 26 -19.09 -0.14 33.20
N SER A 27 -20.26 -0.67 32.83
CA SER A 27 -20.46 -2.12 32.68
C SER A 27 -21.08 -2.49 31.33
N SER A 28 -20.24 -2.98 30.41
CA SER A 28 -20.53 -3.77 29.21
C SER A 28 -21.80 -3.45 28.40
N SER A 29 -21.61 -2.82 27.23
CA SER A 29 -22.64 -2.40 26.28
C SER A 29 -23.55 -3.50 25.70
N GLY A 30 -23.24 -4.79 25.90
CA GLY A 30 -24.04 -5.90 25.37
C GLY A 30 -25.19 -6.39 26.27
N MET A 31 -25.15 -6.13 27.58
CA MET A 31 -26.13 -6.67 28.55
C MET A 31 -27.32 -5.73 28.80
N ASP A 32 -27.15 -4.44 28.50
CA ASP A 32 -28.16 -3.41 28.78
C ASP A 32 -29.34 -3.42 27.80
N LYS A 33 -29.17 -3.95 26.58
CA LYS A 33 -30.24 -4.03 25.57
C LYS A 33 -31.34 -5.00 25.97
N GLU A 34 -30.97 -6.17 26.44
CA GLU A 34 -31.89 -7.23 26.86
C GLU A 34 -32.58 -6.85 28.17
N ALA A 35 -31.84 -6.24 29.11
CA ALA A 35 -32.41 -5.69 30.34
C ALA A 35 -33.38 -4.53 30.05
N PHE A 36 -33.07 -3.67 29.08
CA PHE A 36 -33.94 -2.57 28.63
C PHE A 36 -35.21 -3.09 27.94
N LEU A 37 -35.10 -4.07 27.04
CA LEU A 37 -36.27 -4.71 26.40
C LEU A 37 -37.17 -5.42 27.42
N GLN A 38 -36.59 -6.02 28.46
CA GLN A 38 -37.35 -6.59 29.58
C GLN A 38 -38.08 -5.51 30.39
N LEU A 39 -37.42 -4.38 30.65
CA LEU A 39 -38.04 -3.24 31.32
C LEU A 39 -39.17 -2.63 30.48
N LEU A 40 -38.99 -2.54 29.16
CA LEU A 40 -39.97 -2.06 28.19
C LEU A 40 -41.23 -2.95 28.18
N VAL A 41 -41.04 -4.27 28.12
CA VAL A 41 -42.15 -5.24 28.14
C VAL A 41 -42.85 -5.22 29.50
N ALA A 42 -42.10 -5.09 30.59
CA ALA A 42 -42.67 -4.96 31.93
C ALA A 42 -43.50 -3.67 32.07
N GLN A 43 -43.01 -2.54 31.54
CA GLN A 43 -43.75 -1.28 31.57
C GLN A 43 -45.01 -1.33 30.70
N MET A 44 -44.97 -1.87 29.47
CA MET A 44 -46.19 -2.06 28.66
C MET A 44 -47.26 -2.92 29.36
N LYS A 45 -46.85 -3.85 30.23
CA LYS A 45 -47.75 -4.72 30.98
C LYS A 45 -48.38 -4.05 32.21
N TYR A 46 -47.80 -2.96 32.71
CA TYR A 46 -48.19 -2.29 33.96
C TYR A 46 -48.44 -0.77 33.81
N GLN A 47 -48.57 -0.25 32.59
CA GLN A 47 -48.87 1.17 32.35
C GLN A 47 -50.35 1.48 32.60
N ASP A 48 -50.60 2.52 33.38
CA ASP A 48 -51.89 3.20 33.46
C ASP A 48 -52.11 4.01 32.17
N PRO A 49 -53.19 3.79 31.40
CA PRO A 49 -53.42 4.41 30.09
C PRO A 49 -53.51 5.95 30.06
N LEU A 50 -53.48 6.62 31.22
CA LEU A 50 -53.64 8.07 31.34
C LEU A 50 -52.34 8.89 31.23
N GLU A 51 -51.12 8.31 31.31
CA GLU A 51 -49.84 9.06 31.15
C GLU A 51 -48.77 8.34 30.28
N PRO A 52 -48.96 8.26 28.95
CA PRO A 52 -48.04 7.55 28.04
C PRO A 52 -46.80 8.34 27.57
N THR A 53 -46.65 9.62 27.94
CA THR A 53 -45.69 10.54 27.30
C THR A 53 -44.23 10.36 27.72
N SER A 54 -43.96 10.08 29.01
CA SER A 54 -42.58 9.99 29.52
C SER A 54 -41.81 8.76 29.01
N ASN A 55 -42.49 7.63 28.75
CA ASN A 55 -41.83 6.41 28.31
C ASN A 55 -41.52 6.44 26.81
N THR A 56 -42.35 7.11 26.02
CA THR A 56 -42.14 7.24 24.57
C THR A 56 -40.89 8.06 24.25
N GLU A 57 -40.64 9.13 25.00
CA GLU A 57 -39.44 9.99 24.85
C GLU A 57 -38.14 9.21 25.16
N TYR A 58 -38.12 8.40 26.22
CA TYR A 58 -36.96 7.57 26.60
C TYR A 58 -36.67 6.47 25.59
N ILE A 59 -37.73 5.83 25.04
CA ILE A 59 -37.60 4.82 23.98
C ILE A 59 -37.07 5.45 22.70
N ALA A 60 -37.56 6.63 22.33
CA ALA A 60 -37.07 7.35 21.16
C ALA A 60 -35.58 7.70 21.30
N GLN A 61 -35.16 8.17 22.47
CA GLN A 61 -33.76 8.47 22.76
C GLN A 61 -32.88 7.21 22.80
N TYR A 62 -33.37 6.09 23.35
CA TYR A 62 -32.65 4.81 23.33
C TYR A 62 -32.52 4.24 21.91
N ALA A 63 -33.59 4.27 21.13
CA ALA A 63 -33.56 3.85 19.73
C ALA A 63 -32.53 4.68 18.94
N GLN A 64 -32.43 5.98 19.22
CA GLN A 64 -31.41 6.86 18.63
C GLN A 64 -29.99 6.46 19.06
N PHE A 65 -29.75 6.16 20.34
CA PHE A 65 -28.45 5.67 20.79
C PHE A 65 -28.08 4.30 20.20
N SER A 66 -29.03 3.37 20.12
CA SER A 66 -28.80 2.04 19.54
C SER A 66 -28.50 2.12 18.04
N GLN A 67 -29.14 3.05 17.31
CA GLN A 67 -28.80 3.32 15.91
C GLN A 67 -27.36 3.85 15.76
N VAL A 68 -26.94 4.77 16.62
CA VAL A 68 -25.57 5.30 16.61
C VAL A 68 -24.55 4.20 16.93
N GLU A 69 -24.82 3.35 17.92
CA GLU A 69 -23.95 2.22 18.26
C GLU A 69 -23.84 1.23 17.09
N GLN A 70 -24.97 0.92 16.43
CA GLN A 70 -24.95 0.06 15.25
C GLN A 70 -24.15 0.69 14.10
N MET A 71 -24.25 2.00 13.91
CA MET A 71 -23.43 2.73 12.94
C MET A 71 -21.94 2.68 13.28
N GLN A 72 -21.59 2.83 14.57
CA GLN A 72 -20.19 2.69 15.02
C GLN A 72 -19.68 1.27 14.79
N ASN A 73 -20.47 0.23 15.11
CA ASN A 73 -20.10 -1.15 14.85
C ASN A 73 -19.89 -1.45 13.36
N MET A 74 -20.72 -0.85 12.50
CA MET A 74 -20.55 -0.93 11.04
C MET A 74 -19.25 -0.24 10.59
N SER A 75 -18.98 0.97 11.09
CA SER A 75 -17.72 1.69 10.79
C SER A 75 -16.51 0.85 11.17
N ASN A 76 -16.49 0.30 12.38
CA ASN A 76 -15.40 -0.54 12.87
C ASN A 76 -15.20 -1.80 12.00
N SER A 77 -16.31 -2.38 11.50
CA SER A 77 -16.26 -3.53 10.59
C SER A 77 -15.68 -3.15 9.22
N MET A 78 -16.02 -1.97 8.70
CA MET A 78 -15.43 -1.44 7.47
C MET A 78 -13.95 -1.13 7.64
N ASP A 79 -13.54 -0.58 8.78
CA ASP A 79 -12.13 -0.32 9.09
C ASP A 79 -11.32 -1.61 9.18
N LEU A 80 -11.87 -2.66 9.78
CA LEU A 80 -11.26 -3.99 9.80
C LEU A 80 -11.11 -4.56 8.37
N GLN A 81 -12.13 -4.44 7.53
CA GLN A 81 -12.07 -4.89 6.14
C GLN A 81 -11.00 -4.12 5.35
N ARG A 82 -10.96 -2.79 5.50
CA ARG A 82 -9.95 -1.93 4.90
C ARG A 82 -8.56 -2.33 5.37
N ALA A 83 -8.34 -2.42 6.68
CA ALA A 83 -7.05 -2.82 7.25
C ALA A 83 -6.59 -4.19 6.73
N SER A 84 -7.50 -5.18 6.69
CA SER A 84 -7.20 -6.52 6.16
C SER A 84 -6.72 -6.48 4.71
N SER A 85 -7.27 -5.58 3.88
CA SER A 85 -6.85 -5.41 2.48
C SER A 85 -5.46 -4.78 2.32
N LEU A 86 -4.91 -4.20 3.39
CA LEU A 86 -3.59 -3.56 3.38
C LEU A 86 -2.46 -4.54 3.68
N VAL A 87 -2.75 -5.72 4.23
CA VAL A 87 -1.73 -6.73 4.51
C VAL A 87 -0.95 -7.03 3.22
N GLY A 88 0.37 -6.94 3.30
CA GLY A 88 1.25 -7.14 2.16
C GLY A 88 1.46 -5.92 1.25
N LYS A 89 0.69 -4.84 1.43
CA LYS A 89 0.85 -3.58 0.68
C LYS A 89 1.86 -2.67 1.37
N GLU A 90 2.52 -1.85 0.56
CA GLU A 90 3.38 -0.78 1.03
C GLU A 90 2.52 0.44 1.38
N VAL A 91 2.69 1.02 2.57
CA VAL A 91 1.86 2.15 3.05
C VAL A 91 2.70 3.25 3.66
N TYR A 92 2.13 4.46 3.70
CA TYR A 92 2.64 5.59 4.45
C TYR A 92 1.71 5.90 5.63
N ILE A 93 2.28 5.93 6.83
CA ILE A 93 1.58 6.27 8.08
C ILE A 93 2.06 7.63 8.57
N LYS A 94 1.12 8.50 8.90
CA LYS A 94 1.38 9.82 9.44
C LYS A 94 1.36 9.77 10.96
N THR A 95 2.53 9.79 11.57
CA THR A 95 2.69 9.79 13.03
C THR A 95 2.96 11.20 13.54
N THR A 96 2.43 11.54 14.70
CA THR A 96 2.76 12.79 15.40
C THR A 96 3.70 12.48 16.56
N THR A 97 4.88 13.10 16.57
CA THR A 97 5.84 12.94 17.65
C THR A 97 5.39 13.69 18.90
N SER A 98 5.99 13.38 20.07
CA SER A 98 5.70 14.07 21.32
C SER A 98 5.96 15.59 21.28
N SER A 99 6.74 16.05 20.31
CA SER A 99 7.03 17.47 20.06
C SER A 99 5.98 18.17 19.19
N GLY A 100 4.98 17.44 18.67
CA GLY A 100 3.95 17.95 17.77
C GLY A 100 4.33 17.87 16.28
N ASP A 101 5.56 17.47 15.97
CA ASP A 101 5.99 17.33 14.57
C ASP A 101 5.41 16.08 13.93
N THR A 102 4.93 16.24 12.70
CA THR A 102 4.43 15.16 11.87
C THR A 102 5.59 14.44 11.19
N LYS A 103 5.62 13.12 11.28
CA LYS A 103 6.57 12.24 10.57
C LYS A 103 5.82 11.18 9.78
N LEU A 104 6.24 10.98 8.52
CA LEU A 104 5.79 9.86 7.70
C LEU A 104 6.66 8.62 7.97
N VAL A 105 6.00 7.51 8.23
CA VAL A 105 6.59 6.18 8.34
C VAL A 105 6.17 5.40 7.11
N GLN A 106 7.14 4.89 6.35
CA GLN A 106 6.91 4.02 5.21
C GLN A 106 7.20 2.58 5.60
N GLY A 107 6.39 1.65 5.12
CA GLY A 107 6.77 0.24 5.06
C GLY A 107 5.63 -0.66 4.61
N LYS A 108 5.98 -1.92 4.40
CA LYS A 108 5.03 -2.99 4.10
C LYS A 108 4.26 -3.40 5.35
N VAL A 109 2.95 -3.57 5.23
CA VAL A 109 2.12 -4.09 6.33
C VAL A 109 2.36 -5.59 6.48
N ASP A 110 2.84 -5.99 7.65
CA ASP A 110 3.14 -7.38 8.00
C ASP A 110 1.86 -8.14 8.35
N TYR A 111 1.05 -7.57 9.24
CA TYR A 111 -0.25 -8.10 9.65
C TYR A 111 -1.12 -7.01 10.28
N VAL A 112 -2.38 -7.36 10.54
CA VAL A 112 -3.37 -6.49 11.19
C VAL A 112 -3.78 -7.12 12.52
N SER A 113 -3.93 -6.32 13.58
CA SER A 113 -4.64 -6.74 14.79
C SER A 113 -5.91 -5.92 14.98
N TYR A 114 -6.87 -6.51 15.69
CA TYR A 114 -8.11 -5.85 16.05
C TYR A 114 -8.28 -5.92 17.57
N GLU A 115 -8.28 -4.76 18.21
CA GLU A 115 -8.33 -4.63 19.66
C GLU A 115 -9.23 -3.44 20.02
N ASN A 116 -10.10 -3.59 21.01
CA ASN A 116 -10.99 -2.52 21.49
C ASN A 116 -11.77 -1.83 20.34
N ASN A 117 -12.30 -2.63 19.42
CA ASN A 117 -13.03 -2.17 18.24
C ASN A 117 -12.23 -1.30 17.24
N LYS A 118 -10.90 -1.30 17.33
CA LYS A 118 -10.02 -0.58 16.40
C LYS A 118 -9.08 -1.52 15.67
N ALA A 119 -8.87 -1.27 14.39
CA ALA A 119 -7.90 -1.98 13.58
C ALA A 119 -6.52 -1.31 13.66
N TYR A 120 -5.48 -2.12 13.80
CA TYR A 120 -4.10 -1.67 13.87
C TYR A 120 -3.25 -2.37 12.82
N LEU A 121 -2.36 -1.61 12.20
CA LEU A 121 -1.40 -2.09 11.23
C LEU A 121 -0.06 -2.32 11.92
N TYR A 122 0.57 -3.47 11.68
CA TYR A 122 1.93 -3.73 12.09
C TYR A 122 2.87 -3.57 10.90
N ILE A 123 3.82 -2.67 11.04
CA ILE A 123 4.81 -2.34 10.02
C ILE A 123 6.17 -2.29 10.72
N ASN A 124 7.11 -3.15 10.31
CA ASN A 124 8.43 -3.25 10.93
C ASN A 124 8.34 -3.46 12.45
N GLU A 125 7.51 -4.41 12.88
CA GLU A 125 7.24 -4.76 14.30
C GLU A 125 6.60 -3.64 15.14
N LYS A 126 6.25 -2.50 14.54
CA LYS A 126 5.61 -1.37 15.22
C LYS A 126 4.12 -1.31 14.88
N LYS A 127 3.33 -1.01 15.90
CA LYS A 127 1.87 -0.88 15.83
C LYS A 127 1.46 0.55 15.47
N TYR A 128 0.57 0.71 14.49
CA TYR A 128 0.00 1.98 14.06
C TYR A 128 -1.52 1.88 13.94
N SER A 129 -2.26 2.97 14.19
CA SER A 129 -3.70 3.00 13.95
C SER A 129 -3.98 3.03 12.45
N ILE A 130 -5.04 2.36 12.00
CA ILE A 130 -5.53 2.53 10.62
C ILE A 130 -5.94 3.98 10.33
N ASP A 131 -6.32 4.73 11.37
CA ASP A 131 -6.69 6.15 11.28
C ASP A 131 -5.50 7.03 10.86
N ASP A 132 -4.27 6.58 11.15
CA ASP A 132 -3.03 7.29 10.82
C ASP A 132 -2.55 6.97 9.40
N LEU A 133 -3.27 6.11 8.65
CA LEU A 133 -2.95 5.78 7.27
C LEU A 133 -3.12 7.02 6.38
N ASP A 134 -2.01 7.45 5.78
CA ASP A 134 -1.99 8.56 4.83
C ASP A 134 -2.24 8.06 3.41
N SER A 135 -1.43 7.09 2.95
CA SER A 135 -1.44 6.62 1.56
C SER A 135 -1.12 5.13 1.46
N VAL A 136 -1.69 4.47 0.45
CA VAL A 136 -1.39 3.09 0.09
C VAL A 136 -0.69 3.10 -1.26
N VAL A 137 0.46 2.45 -1.34
CA VAL A 137 1.26 2.36 -2.56
C VAL A 137 0.95 1.05 -3.25
N ASP A 138 0.73 1.13 -4.56
CA ASP A 138 0.70 -0.03 -5.41
C ASP A 138 2.14 -0.47 -5.72
N THR A 139 2.52 -1.62 -5.14
CA THR A 139 3.84 -2.19 -5.31
C THR A 139 4.11 -2.57 -6.77
N ASP A 140 3.09 -2.96 -7.53
CA ASP A 140 3.24 -3.35 -8.93
C ASP A 140 3.55 -2.12 -9.79
N TYR A 141 2.84 -1.00 -9.55
CA TYR A 141 3.14 0.29 -10.16
C TYR A 141 4.57 0.75 -9.84
N LEU A 142 4.96 0.70 -8.57
CA LEU A 142 6.28 1.17 -8.12
C LEU A 142 7.40 0.32 -8.72
N ASN A 143 7.23 -1.00 -8.78
CA ASN A 143 8.16 -1.92 -9.41
C ASN A 143 8.27 -1.67 -10.91
N ALA A 144 7.14 -1.51 -11.60
CA ALA A 144 7.10 -1.22 -13.04
C ALA A 144 7.80 0.12 -13.36
N TYR A 145 7.49 1.17 -12.60
CA TYR A 145 8.14 2.48 -12.73
C TYR A 145 9.65 2.39 -12.52
N ASN A 146 10.09 1.73 -11.44
CA ASN A 146 11.51 1.60 -11.13
C ASN A 146 12.26 0.78 -12.18
N LYS A 147 11.65 -0.30 -12.70
CA LYS A 147 12.23 -1.11 -13.76
C LYS A 147 12.41 -0.28 -15.03
N ALA A 148 11.39 0.46 -15.46
CA ALA A 148 11.46 1.34 -16.63
C ALA A 148 12.48 2.48 -16.44
N TYR A 149 12.55 3.06 -15.24
CA TYR A 149 13.55 4.09 -14.91
C TYR A 149 14.98 3.53 -15.00
N ASN A 150 15.23 2.40 -14.35
CA ASN A 150 16.55 1.76 -14.36
C ASN A 150 16.97 1.33 -15.77
N PHE A 151 16.03 0.77 -16.54
CA PHE A 151 16.22 0.45 -17.94
C PHE A 151 16.68 1.68 -18.74
N THR A 152 15.95 2.78 -18.62
CA THR A 152 16.26 4.04 -19.32
C THR A 152 17.62 4.60 -18.90
N VAL A 153 17.95 4.53 -17.61
CA VAL A 153 19.25 4.97 -17.09
C VAL A 153 20.39 4.11 -17.64
N LYS A 154 20.23 2.78 -17.69
CA LYS A 154 21.22 1.87 -18.29
C LYS A 154 21.43 2.17 -19.78
N LEU A 155 20.35 2.35 -20.53
CA LEU A 155 20.40 2.69 -21.95
C LEU A 155 21.12 4.02 -22.19
N ASN A 156 20.84 5.04 -21.37
CA ASN A 156 21.46 6.37 -21.49
C ASN A 156 22.95 6.40 -21.11
N LYS A 157 23.47 5.36 -20.45
CA LYS A 157 24.90 5.23 -20.13
C LYS A 157 25.71 4.68 -21.30
N LEU A 158 25.07 4.06 -22.29
CA LEU A 158 25.76 3.61 -23.49
C LEU A 158 26.31 4.81 -24.27
N PRO A 159 27.45 4.65 -24.96
CA PRO A 159 27.92 5.67 -25.87
C PRO A 159 26.91 5.85 -27.01
N ASN A 160 27.05 6.91 -27.80
CA ASN A 160 26.23 7.10 -28.99
C ASN A 160 26.21 5.82 -29.83
N VAL A 161 25.07 5.47 -30.44
CA VAL A 161 24.89 4.31 -31.33
C VAL A 161 26.08 4.13 -32.28
N ASN A 162 26.61 5.19 -32.89
CA ASN A 162 27.73 5.06 -33.83
C ASN A 162 29.09 4.77 -33.18
N GLY A 163 29.21 4.99 -31.87
CA GLY A 163 30.42 4.81 -31.08
C GLY A 163 30.40 3.59 -30.16
N ILE A 164 29.39 2.72 -30.26
CA ILE A 164 29.41 1.43 -29.53
C ILE A 164 30.45 0.49 -30.15
N ASP A 165 30.99 -0.39 -29.32
CA ASP A 165 31.90 -1.46 -29.75
C ASP A 165 31.54 -2.82 -29.11
N SER A 166 32.39 -3.84 -29.32
CA SER A 166 32.15 -5.19 -28.80
C SER A 166 32.06 -5.26 -27.27
N SER A 167 32.63 -4.30 -26.53
CA SER A 167 32.56 -4.25 -25.06
C SER A 167 31.17 -3.88 -24.54
N ASP A 168 30.39 -3.13 -25.33
CA ASP A 168 29.02 -2.75 -24.99
C ASP A 168 28.00 -3.88 -25.23
N GLY A 169 28.39 -4.91 -26.00
CA GLY A 169 27.49 -5.96 -26.47
C GLY A 169 26.73 -6.65 -25.33
N LYS A 170 27.41 -6.94 -24.22
CA LYS A 170 26.77 -7.56 -23.05
C LYS A 170 25.67 -6.66 -22.46
N THR A 171 25.94 -5.37 -22.32
CA THR A 171 24.98 -4.41 -21.76
C THR A 171 23.75 -4.29 -22.66
N ILE A 172 23.95 -4.29 -23.98
CA ILE A 172 22.86 -4.22 -24.95
C ILE A 172 22.03 -5.51 -24.96
N ASP A 173 22.66 -6.69 -24.92
CA ASP A 173 21.95 -7.97 -24.80
C ASP A 173 21.15 -8.05 -23.48
N ASP A 174 21.75 -7.62 -22.37
CA ASP A 174 21.09 -7.56 -21.06
C ASP A 174 19.87 -6.63 -21.10
N LEU A 175 19.97 -5.49 -21.79
CA LEU A 175 18.85 -4.57 -22.01
C LEU A 175 17.77 -5.20 -22.92
N GLU A 176 18.14 -5.83 -24.03
CA GLU A 176 17.17 -6.51 -24.90
C GLU A 176 16.40 -7.59 -24.13
N LYS A 177 17.12 -8.39 -23.34
CA LYS A 177 16.52 -9.40 -22.47
C LYS A 177 15.60 -8.77 -21.43
N GLU A 178 16.06 -7.74 -20.72
CA GLU A 178 15.27 -7.05 -19.70
C GLU A 178 13.97 -6.47 -20.31
N TYR A 179 14.03 -5.91 -21.52
CA TYR A 179 12.85 -5.44 -22.25
C TYR A 179 11.90 -6.59 -22.62
N ASN A 180 12.42 -7.71 -23.11
CA ASN A 180 11.59 -8.85 -23.51
C ASN A 180 10.91 -9.52 -22.31
N ASP A 181 11.60 -9.59 -21.17
CA ASP A 181 11.11 -10.14 -19.91
C ASP A 181 10.07 -9.23 -19.22
N MET A 182 9.93 -7.96 -19.64
CA MET A 182 8.89 -7.07 -19.11
C MET A 182 7.48 -7.46 -19.58
N THR A 183 6.52 -7.35 -18.67
CA THR A 183 5.09 -7.44 -18.98
C THR A 183 4.60 -6.22 -19.79
N ASP A 184 3.43 -6.32 -20.42
CA ASP A 184 2.83 -5.20 -21.16
C ASP A 184 2.59 -3.97 -20.27
N TYR A 185 2.20 -4.21 -19.01
CA TYR A 185 2.04 -3.15 -18.02
C TYR A 185 3.38 -2.45 -17.74
N GLU A 186 4.46 -3.21 -17.51
CA GLU A 186 5.79 -2.65 -17.26
C GLU A 186 6.34 -1.89 -18.49
N LYS A 187 6.13 -2.44 -19.69
CA LYS A 187 6.51 -1.79 -20.95
C LYS A 187 5.79 -0.47 -21.17
N SER A 188 4.57 -0.30 -20.64
CA SER A 188 3.82 0.96 -20.76
C SER A 188 4.50 2.16 -20.10
N PHE A 189 5.45 1.93 -19.17
CA PHE A 189 6.23 2.97 -18.52
C PHE A 189 7.46 3.41 -19.33
N LEU A 190 7.81 2.69 -20.41
CA LEU A 190 8.89 3.06 -21.30
C LEU A 190 8.40 4.04 -22.37
N ALA A 191 9.13 5.14 -22.57
CA ALA A 191 8.85 6.06 -23.66
C ALA A 191 9.12 5.38 -25.02
N LYS A 192 8.31 5.72 -26.03
CA LYS A 192 8.49 5.19 -27.40
C LYS A 192 9.91 5.42 -27.93
N ASP A 193 10.49 6.59 -27.64
CA ASP A 193 11.84 6.93 -28.07
C ASP A 193 12.91 6.07 -27.39
N THR A 194 12.69 5.66 -26.14
CA THR A 194 13.56 4.72 -25.42
C THR A 194 13.56 3.36 -26.11
N VAL A 195 12.38 2.84 -26.48
CA VAL A 195 12.25 1.57 -27.21
C VAL A 195 12.88 1.66 -28.61
N ASN A 196 12.63 2.76 -29.32
CA ASN A 196 13.25 2.99 -30.63
C ASN A 196 14.78 3.07 -30.52
N SER A 197 15.30 3.68 -29.47
CA SER A 197 16.74 3.77 -29.23
C SER A 197 17.35 2.40 -28.94
N LEU A 198 16.71 1.58 -28.11
CA LEU A 198 17.11 0.18 -27.88
C LEU A 198 17.24 -0.58 -29.20
N ASN A 199 16.23 -0.51 -30.07
CA ASN A 199 16.25 -1.22 -31.35
C ASN A 199 17.43 -0.79 -32.23
N LYS A 200 17.78 0.50 -32.25
CA LYS A 200 18.96 0.99 -32.97
C LYS A 200 20.27 0.42 -32.42
N TYR A 201 20.40 0.32 -31.09
CA TYR A 201 21.57 -0.31 -30.47
C TYR A 201 21.68 -1.79 -30.80
N ILE A 202 20.56 -2.52 -30.79
CA ILE A 202 20.50 -3.95 -31.15
C ILE A 202 20.91 -4.14 -32.61
N GLU A 203 20.39 -3.34 -33.53
CA GLU A 203 20.77 -3.39 -34.95
C GLU A 203 22.25 -3.11 -35.15
N ARG A 204 22.77 -2.06 -34.51
CA ARG A 204 24.18 -1.72 -34.62
C ARG A 204 25.09 -2.80 -34.05
N LEU A 205 24.71 -3.42 -32.93
CA LEU A 205 25.46 -4.52 -32.35
C LEU A 205 25.50 -5.74 -33.28
N LYS A 206 24.39 -6.03 -33.98
CA LYS A 206 24.34 -7.10 -34.98
C LYS A 206 25.31 -6.83 -36.14
N GLU A 207 25.40 -5.59 -36.61
CA GLU A 207 26.38 -5.20 -37.64
C GLU A 207 27.82 -5.41 -37.16
N ILE A 208 28.13 -5.01 -35.92
CA ILE A 208 29.48 -5.16 -35.35
C ILE A 208 29.86 -6.64 -35.23
N ARG A 209 28.94 -7.48 -34.74
CA ARG A 209 29.16 -8.93 -34.62
C ARG A 209 29.40 -9.57 -35.98
N LYS A 210 28.57 -9.25 -36.98
CA LYS A 210 28.73 -9.75 -38.33
C LYS A 210 30.07 -9.34 -38.95
N ALA A 211 30.48 -8.08 -38.76
CA ALA A 211 31.77 -7.60 -39.25
C ALA A 211 32.96 -8.30 -38.56
N ALA A 212 32.83 -8.65 -37.29
CA ALA A 212 33.84 -9.41 -36.56
C ALA A 212 33.95 -10.85 -37.08
N GLU A 213 32.82 -11.53 -37.31
CA GLU A 213 32.78 -12.88 -37.90
C GLU A 213 33.41 -12.89 -39.32
N GLU A 214 33.04 -11.95 -40.18
CA GLU A 214 33.63 -11.81 -41.53
C GLU A 214 35.14 -11.51 -41.50
N ALA A 215 35.64 -10.85 -40.45
CA ALA A 215 37.06 -10.56 -40.29
C ALA A 215 37.85 -11.77 -39.78
N GLU A 216 37.26 -12.62 -38.94
CA GLU A 216 37.86 -13.88 -38.52
C GLU A 216 37.94 -14.87 -39.70
N GLU A 217 36.87 -15.01 -40.49
CA GLU A 217 36.87 -15.87 -41.68
C GLU A 217 37.93 -15.48 -42.72
N LYS A 218 38.20 -14.18 -42.88
CA LYS A 218 39.26 -13.67 -43.77
C LYS A 218 40.66 -13.96 -43.25
N LYS A 219 40.88 -13.90 -41.93
CA LYS A 219 42.17 -14.26 -41.33
C LYS A 219 42.44 -15.76 -41.45
N ASP A 220 41.43 -16.60 -41.31
CA ASP A 220 41.55 -18.06 -41.45
C ASP A 220 41.80 -18.49 -42.90
N THR A 221 41.40 -17.69 -43.88
CA THR A 221 41.68 -17.92 -45.30
C THR A 221 43.07 -17.42 -45.72
N GLU A 222 43.50 -16.23 -45.27
CA GLU A 222 44.87 -15.74 -45.52
C GLU A 222 45.95 -16.60 -44.83
N SER A 223 45.71 -17.06 -43.60
CA SER A 223 46.68 -17.92 -42.89
C SER A 223 46.77 -19.34 -43.47
N LYS A 224 45.74 -19.82 -44.17
CA LYS A 224 45.81 -21.06 -44.95
C LYS A 224 46.64 -20.89 -46.22
N ASP A 225 46.49 -19.79 -46.94
CA ASP A 225 47.24 -19.51 -48.18
C ASP A 225 48.75 -19.37 -47.89
N GLU A 226 49.15 -18.70 -46.80
CA GLU A 226 50.57 -18.61 -46.39
C GLU A 226 51.17 -19.97 -45.97
N SER A 227 50.36 -20.90 -45.47
CA SER A 227 50.82 -22.24 -45.08
C SER A 227 51.01 -23.20 -46.28
N GLU A 228 50.26 -23.03 -47.37
CA GLU A 228 50.45 -23.81 -48.61
C GLU A 228 51.63 -23.27 -49.46
N GLU A 229 51.92 -21.97 -49.40
CA GLU A 229 53.04 -21.36 -50.12
C GLU A 229 54.42 -21.70 -49.51
N THR A 230 54.47 -21.94 -48.19
CA THR A 230 55.71 -22.30 -47.47
C THR A 230 56.09 -23.78 -47.57
N ASP A 231 55.14 -24.71 -47.70
CA ASP A 231 55.42 -26.14 -47.93
C ASP A 231 55.93 -26.42 -49.36
N SER A 232 55.59 -25.54 -50.30
CA SER A 232 55.98 -25.66 -51.72
C SER A 232 57.42 -25.23 -52.02
N THR A 233 58.12 -24.59 -51.08
CA THR A 233 59.47 -24.02 -51.30
C THR A 233 60.62 -24.81 -50.64
N GLU A 234 60.35 -25.85 -49.86
CA GLU A 234 61.38 -26.70 -49.22
C GLU A 234 61.72 -28.00 -49.98
N SER A 235 61.13 -28.23 -51.16
CA SER A 235 61.22 -29.50 -51.90
C SER A 235 61.94 -29.43 -53.27
N VAL A 236 63.11 -28.78 -53.42
CA VAL A 236 64.06 -29.02 -54.54
C VAL A 236 65.51 -28.72 -54.14
#